data_AF-A0A9P0CVD3-F1
#
_entry.id   AF-A0A9P0CVD3-F1
#
_cell.length_a   1.000
_cell.length_b   1.000
_cell.length_c   1.000
_cell.angle_alpha   90.00
_cell.angle_beta   90.00
_cell.angle_gamma   90.00
#
_symmetry.space_group_name_H-M   'P 1'
#
loop_
_entity.id
_entity.type
_entity.pdbx_description
1 polymer ?
#
loop_
_entity_poly.entity_id
_entity_poly.type
_entity_poly.pdbx_seq_one_letter_code
_entity_poly.pdbx_strand_id
1 'polypeptide(L)'
;MVLIQGLNEKAFSTFKELPFRFLKQILSLSRKYEALRITVVFDKYDESVKSLERHRRGDFTDAYTHEVSGNRKVVKFRNFLRLSENERCLLKFVSAYLLEHSADHLQIEETLIMAGGFENPVLCFSVNKDGIIKLNDLKSNHDEADTRVILPVLYEYQILDNK
;
A
#
# COMPACT_ATOMS: atom_id res chain seq x y z
N MET A 1 4.29 6.85 -0.05
CA MET A 1 4.87 5.98 -1.11
C MET A 1 6.29 5.43 -0.84
N VAL A 2 7.00 5.85 0.21
CA VAL A 2 8.45 5.58 0.40
C VAL A 2 8.86 4.10 0.30
N LEU A 3 8.12 3.18 0.92
CA LEU A 3 8.48 1.75 0.87
C LEU A 3 8.38 1.15 -0.54
N ILE A 4 7.36 1.53 -1.31
CA ILE A 4 7.17 1.07 -2.68
C ILE A 4 8.19 1.73 -3.62
N GLN A 5 8.50 3.02 -3.40
CA GLN A 5 9.52 3.75 -4.15
C GLN A 5 10.95 3.27 -3.85
N GLY A 6 11.18 2.73 -2.65
CA GLY A 6 12.45 2.17 -2.22
C GLY A 6 12.75 0.77 -2.78
N LEU A 7 11.81 0.15 -3.50
CA LEU A 7 12.04 -1.15 -4.14
C LEU A 7 13.11 -1.02 -5.23
N ASN A 8 14.10 -1.92 -5.19
CA ASN A 8 15.17 -1.97 -6.18
C ASN A 8 14.60 -2.35 -7.56
N GLU A 9 14.83 -1.53 -8.58
CA GLU A 9 14.33 -1.76 -9.95
C GLU A 9 14.79 -3.09 -10.56
N LYS A 10 15.92 -3.65 -10.07
CA LYS A 10 16.40 -4.98 -10.50
C LYS A 10 15.60 -6.13 -9.88
N ALA A 11 14.82 -5.86 -8.84
CA ALA A 11 14.07 -6.88 -8.12
C ALA A 11 12.75 -7.24 -8.81
N PHE A 12 12.20 -6.40 -9.69
CA PHE A 12 10.92 -6.67 -10.33
C PHE A 12 10.99 -6.42 -11.83
N SER A 13 10.34 -7.29 -12.60
CA SER A 13 10.23 -7.11 -14.05
C SER A 13 8.87 -6.55 -14.47
N THR A 14 7.82 -6.85 -13.71
CA THR A 14 6.43 -6.50 -14.03
C THR A 14 5.71 -5.82 -12.88
N PHE A 15 4.64 -5.08 -13.17
CA PHE A 15 3.90 -4.37 -12.12
C PHE A 15 3.30 -5.31 -11.07
N LYS A 16 2.87 -6.54 -11.41
CA LYS A 16 2.33 -7.50 -10.43
C LYS A 16 3.35 -7.97 -9.39
N GLU A 17 4.64 -7.91 -9.70
CA GLU A 17 5.69 -8.30 -8.74
C GLU A 17 5.87 -7.26 -7.64
N LEU A 18 5.52 -6.00 -7.89
CA LEU A 18 5.63 -4.90 -6.91
C LEU A 18 4.75 -5.13 -5.67
N PRO A 19 3.41 -5.25 -5.79
CA PRO A 19 2.57 -5.43 -4.61
C PRO A 19 2.81 -6.78 -3.92
N PHE A 20 3.16 -7.82 -4.67
CA PHE A 20 3.54 -9.11 -4.08
C PHE A 20 4.79 -9.00 -3.19
N ARG A 21 5.83 -8.30 -3.66
CA ARG A 21 7.05 -8.06 -2.88
C ARG A 21 6.77 -7.20 -1.66
N PHE A 22 5.97 -6.15 -1.83
CA PHE A 22 5.55 -5.30 -0.72
C PHE A 22 4.79 -6.12 0.35
N LEU A 23 3.82 -6.95 -0.05
CA LEU A 23 3.09 -7.85 0.84
C LEU A 23 4.03 -8.79 1.60
N LYS A 24 4.96 -9.45 0.90
CA LYS A 24 5.95 -10.32 1.55
C LYS A 24 6.80 -9.57 2.57
N GLN A 25 7.20 -8.34 2.27
CA GLN A 25 8.01 -7.54 3.17
C GLN A 25 7.23 -7.16 4.45
N ILE A 26 5.99 -6.68 4.33
CA ILE A 26 5.18 -6.30 5.49
C ILE A 26 4.83 -7.53 6.35
N LEU A 27 4.50 -8.67 5.74
CA LEU A 27 4.23 -9.91 6.47
C LEU A 27 5.49 -10.42 7.17
N SER A 28 6.64 -10.42 6.50
CA SER A 28 7.90 -10.81 7.10
C SER A 28 8.27 -9.93 8.30
N LEU A 29 8.02 -8.62 8.22
CA LEU A 29 8.23 -7.71 9.35
C LEU A 29 7.23 -7.99 10.47
N SER A 30 5.94 -8.16 10.16
CA SER A 30 4.92 -8.46 11.17
C SER A 30 5.26 -9.70 11.98
N ARG A 31 5.63 -10.80 11.32
CA ARG A 31 5.99 -12.07 11.96
C ARG A 31 7.26 -11.99 12.77
N LYS A 32 8.26 -11.23 12.29
CA LYS A 32 9.49 -10.97 13.04
C LYS A 32 9.20 -10.28 14.39
N TYR A 33 8.15 -9.46 14.43
CA TYR A 33 7.75 -8.72 15.63
C TYR A 33 6.48 -9.29 16.29
N GLU A 34 6.03 -10.48 15.88
CA GLU A 34 4.83 -11.14 16.41
C GLU A 34 3.56 -10.26 16.36
N ALA A 35 3.49 -9.36 15.37
CA ALA A 35 2.35 -8.48 15.15
C ALA A 35 1.23 -9.22 14.41
N LEU A 36 0.13 -9.51 15.12
CA LEU A 36 -1.07 -10.12 14.52
C LEU A 36 -1.87 -9.13 13.66
N ARG A 37 -1.70 -7.82 13.90
CA ARG A 37 -2.37 -6.78 13.14
C ARG A 37 -1.34 -5.98 12.35
N ILE A 38 -1.66 -5.74 11.08
CA ILE A 38 -0.83 -4.97 10.15
C ILE A 38 -1.72 -3.87 9.60
N THR A 39 -1.34 -2.61 9.78
CA THR A 39 -2.08 -1.49 9.21
C THR A 39 -1.23 -0.80 8.16
N VAL A 40 -1.69 -0.83 6.91
CA VAL A 40 -1.09 -0.11 5.80
C VAL A 40 -1.96 1.09 5.48
N VAL A 41 -1.38 2.28 5.61
CA VAL A 41 -2.04 3.54 5.29
C VAL A 41 -1.41 4.15 4.05
N PHE A 42 -2.24 4.40 3.07
CA PHE A 42 -1.95 5.16 1.87
C PHE A 42 -2.68 6.48 1.96
N ASP A 43 -1.94 7.53 2.30
CA ASP A 43 -2.49 8.87 2.44
C ASP A 43 -2.95 9.44 1.09
N LYS A 44 -3.81 10.46 1.18
CA LYS A 44 -4.48 11.04 0.01
C LYS A 44 -3.47 11.84 -0.83
N TYR A 45 -3.67 11.77 -2.15
CA TYR A 45 -3.03 12.65 -3.12
C TYR A 45 -4.03 13.72 -3.58
N ASP A 46 -4.17 14.80 -2.80
CA ASP A 46 -4.54 16.09 -3.39
C ASP A 46 -3.31 16.68 -4.11
N GLU A 47 -3.49 17.69 -4.97
CA GLU A 47 -2.39 18.32 -5.72
C GLU A 47 -1.21 18.62 -4.79
N SER A 48 -0.21 17.74 -4.81
CA SER A 48 0.88 17.83 -3.85
C SER A 48 1.66 19.12 -4.13
N VAL A 49 2.12 19.81 -3.09
CA VAL A 49 3.03 20.96 -3.24
C VAL A 49 4.24 20.59 -4.13
N LYS A 50 4.65 19.31 -4.11
CA LYS A 50 5.73 18.77 -4.94
C LYS A 50 5.34 18.67 -6.43
N SER A 51 4.11 18.33 -6.79
CA SER A 51 3.65 18.31 -8.18
C SER A 51 3.54 19.72 -8.75
N LEU A 52 3.08 20.69 -7.95
CA LEU A 52 3.08 22.11 -8.32
C LEU A 52 4.51 22.63 -8.56
N GLU A 53 5.45 22.28 -7.68
CA GLU A 53 6.86 22.68 -7.83
C GLU A 53 7.55 21.99 -9.02
N ARG A 54 7.25 20.73 -9.31
CA ARG A 54 7.73 20.04 -10.54
C ARG A 54 7.16 20.70 -11.80
N HIS A 55 5.90 21.12 -11.75
CA HIS A 55 5.26 21.84 -12.84
C HIS A 55 5.92 23.20 -13.08
N ARG A 56 6.21 23.93 -12.00
CA ARG A 56 6.95 25.20 -12.05
C ARG A 56 8.36 25.07 -12.64
N ARG A 57 9.02 23.91 -12.49
CA ARG A 57 10.37 23.64 -13.00
C ARG A 57 10.41 23.21 -14.48
N GLY A 58 9.26 23.03 -15.13
CA GLY A 58 9.19 22.62 -16.53
C GLY A 58 9.71 21.20 -16.78
N ASP A 59 9.70 20.35 -15.75
CA ASP A 59 10.34 19.01 -15.77
C ASP A 59 9.45 17.92 -16.43
N PHE A 60 8.59 18.31 -17.38
CA PHE A 60 7.78 17.38 -18.16
C PHE A 60 8.47 17.08 -19.47
N THR A 61 9.15 15.94 -19.50
CA THR A 61 9.45 15.24 -20.76
C THR A 61 8.27 14.32 -21.08
N ASP A 62 7.89 14.22 -22.36
CA ASP A 62 6.78 13.44 -22.93
C ASP A 62 6.66 12.01 -22.37
N ALA A 63 6.03 11.84 -21.21
CA ALA A 63 5.86 10.56 -20.56
C ALA A 63 4.39 10.20 -20.52
N TYR A 64 3.82 9.84 -21.68
CA TYR A 64 2.54 9.16 -21.74
C TYR A 64 2.63 7.85 -20.94
N THR A 65 1.97 7.79 -19.78
CA THR A 65 1.66 6.51 -19.15
C THR A 65 0.47 6.69 -18.23
N HIS A 66 -0.59 5.91 -18.44
CA HIS A 66 -1.74 5.88 -17.53
C HIS A 66 -2.20 4.47 -17.15
N GLU A 67 -1.65 3.42 -17.76
CA GLU A 67 -2.14 2.06 -17.52
C GLU A 67 -1.10 1.21 -16.77
N VAL A 68 -1.35 1.01 -15.47
CA VAL A 68 -0.69 -0.01 -14.66
C VAL A 68 -1.47 -1.31 -14.82
N SER A 69 -0.88 -2.27 -15.53
CA SER A 69 -1.42 -3.62 -15.69
C SER A 69 -0.40 -4.64 -15.21
N GLY A 70 -0.86 -5.71 -14.55
CA GLY A 70 0.01 -6.66 -13.86
C GLY A 70 1.08 -7.31 -14.74
N ASN A 71 0.77 -7.61 -15.99
CA ASN A 71 1.71 -8.25 -16.93
C ASN A 71 2.63 -7.25 -17.66
N ARG A 72 2.39 -5.94 -17.52
CA ARG A 72 3.18 -4.91 -18.16
C ARG A 72 4.54 -4.81 -17.48
N LYS A 73 5.60 -4.72 -18.30
CA LYS A 73 6.97 -4.50 -17.82
C LYS A 73 7.10 -3.11 -17.19
N VAL A 74 7.84 -3.02 -16.09
CA VAL A 74 8.17 -1.74 -15.47
C VAL A 74 9.47 -1.23 -16.08
N VAL A 75 9.38 -0.24 -16.97
CA VAL A 75 10.55 0.36 -17.64
C VAL A 75 10.84 1.72 -16.99
N LYS A 76 12.06 1.92 -16.50
CA LYS A 76 12.52 3.17 -15.84
C LYS A 76 11.58 3.58 -14.68
N PHE A 77 11.45 2.72 -13.66
CA PHE A 77 10.51 2.90 -12.55
C PHE A 77 10.61 4.27 -11.87
N ARG A 78 11.83 4.75 -11.61
CA ARG A 78 12.05 6.11 -11.06
C ARG A 78 11.50 7.23 -11.94
N ASN A 79 11.55 7.09 -13.27
CA ASN A 79 10.96 8.08 -14.18
C ASN A 79 9.45 7.97 -14.21
N PHE A 80 8.91 6.74 -14.19
CA PHE A 80 7.48 6.49 -14.09
C PHE A 80 6.87 7.20 -12.87
N LEU A 81 7.52 7.09 -11.71
CA LEU A 81 7.10 7.74 -10.45
C LEU A 81 7.23 9.28 -10.44
N ARG A 82 7.85 9.91 -11.44
CA ARG A 82 7.90 11.39 -11.48
C ARG A 82 6.54 12.02 -11.74
N LEU A 83 5.63 11.29 -12.40
CA LEU A 83 4.27 11.73 -12.68
C LEU A 83 3.33 11.34 -11.54
N SER A 84 2.60 12.32 -11.01
CA SER A 84 1.60 12.14 -9.95
C SER A 84 0.52 11.14 -10.32
N GLU A 85 0.09 11.15 -11.58
CA GLU A 85 -0.93 10.27 -12.13
C GLU A 85 -0.46 8.81 -12.11
N ASN A 86 0.81 8.58 -12.46
CA ASN A 86 1.43 7.26 -12.41
C ASN A 86 1.55 6.73 -10.99
N GLU A 87 1.95 7.58 -10.04
CA GLU A 87 1.97 7.22 -8.62
C GLU A 87 0.56 6.84 -8.13
N ARG A 88 -0.46 7.62 -8.49
CA ARG A 88 -1.86 7.34 -8.14
C ARG A 88 -2.35 6.02 -8.77
N CYS A 89 -2.06 5.77 -10.04
CA CYS A 89 -2.42 4.50 -10.70
C CYS A 89 -1.71 3.31 -10.04
N LEU A 90 -0.43 3.45 -9.69
CA LEU A 90 0.32 2.40 -8.99
C LEU A 90 -0.26 2.14 -7.60
N LEU A 91 -0.62 3.19 -6.87
CA LEU A 91 -1.24 3.09 -5.54
C LEU A 91 -2.54 2.29 -5.62
N LYS A 92 -3.44 2.66 -6.54
CA LYS A 92 -4.70 1.95 -6.79
C LYS A 92 -4.46 0.48 -7.12
N PHE A 93 -3.48 0.20 -7.99
CA PHE A 93 -3.11 -1.16 -8.36
C PHE A 93 -2.59 -1.96 -7.15
N VAL A 94 -1.73 -1.37 -6.33
CA VAL A 94 -1.18 -2.01 -5.13
C VAL A 94 -2.27 -2.27 -4.10
N SER A 95 -3.12 -1.28 -3.81
CA SER A 95 -4.24 -1.43 -2.87
C SER A 95 -5.24 -2.50 -3.32
N ALA A 96 -5.59 -2.54 -4.61
CA ALA A 96 -6.46 -3.58 -5.16
C ALA A 96 -5.82 -4.97 -5.02
N TYR A 97 -4.55 -5.11 -5.39
CA TYR A 97 -3.82 -6.37 -5.26
C TYR A 97 -3.81 -6.87 -3.81
N LEU A 98 -3.47 -6.00 -2.85
CA LEU A 98 -3.43 -6.35 -1.44
C LEU A 98 -4.80 -6.77 -0.93
N LEU A 99 -5.87 -6.10 -1.37
CA LEU A 99 -7.24 -6.43 -0.96
C LEU A 99 -7.62 -7.85 -1.41
N GLU A 100 -7.29 -8.19 -2.66
CA GLU A 100 -7.66 -9.46 -3.30
C GLU A 100 -6.78 -10.63 -2.86
N HIS A 101 -5.47 -10.42 -2.63
CA HIS A 101 -4.51 -11.52 -2.48
C HIS A 101 -3.95 -11.67 -1.06
N SER A 102 -4.17 -10.71 -0.15
CA SER A 102 -3.54 -10.79 1.18
C SER A 102 -4.06 -11.96 2.02
N ALA A 103 -5.36 -12.28 1.92
CA ALA A 103 -5.98 -13.41 2.64
C ALA A 103 -5.24 -14.74 2.41
N ASP A 104 -4.75 -15.00 1.19
CA ASP A 104 -4.01 -16.22 0.86
C ASP A 104 -2.68 -16.34 1.62
N HIS A 105 -2.10 -15.21 2.00
CA HIS A 105 -0.77 -15.12 2.61
C HIS A 105 -0.78 -14.91 4.12
N LEU A 106 -1.91 -14.48 4.69
CA LEU A 106 -2.10 -14.31 6.13
C LEU A 106 -2.19 -15.67 6.84
N GLN A 107 -1.80 -15.72 8.12
CA GLN A 107 -2.17 -16.78 9.06
C GLN A 107 -3.60 -16.55 9.59
N ILE A 108 -4.16 -17.52 10.32
CA ILE A 108 -5.56 -17.47 10.77
C ILE A 108 -5.79 -16.27 11.70
N GLU A 109 -4.82 -15.96 12.54
CA GLU A 109 -4.85 -14.91 13.55
C GLU A 109 -4.38 -13.55 13.00
N GLU A 110 -3.82 -13.52 11.79
CA GLU A 110 -3.29 -12.30 11.18
C GLU A 110 -4.41 -11.50 10.48
N THR A 111 -4.40 -10.18 10.67
CA THR A 111 -5.32 -9.25 10.01
C THR A 111 -4.55 -8.09 9.37
N LEU A 112 -4.83 -7.85 8.09
CA LEU A 112 -4.39 -6.67 7.37
C LEU A 112 -5.50 -5.61 7.34
N ILE A 113 -5.23 -4.45 7.91
CA ILE A 113 -6.05 -3.25 7.77
C ILE A 113 -5.42 -2.37 6.69
N MET A 114 -6.23 -1.96 5.73
CA MET A 114 -5.83 -1.00 4.70
C MET A 114 -6.66 0.26 4.81
N ALA A 115 -6.00 1.41 4.79
CA ALA A 115 -6.63 2.72 4.84
C ALA A 115 -6.14 3.58 3.67
N GLY A 116 -7.06 4.00 2.82
CA GLY A 116 -6.75 4.78 1.61
C GLY A 116 -6.08 3.99 0.47
N GLY A 117 -5.67 4.71 -0.57
CA GLY A 117 -5.13 4.11 -1.80
C GLY A 117 -6.18 3.54 -2.77
N PHE A 118 -7.47 3.71 -2.47
CA PHE A 118 -8.59 3.32 -3.34
C PHE A 118 -9.11 4.50 -4.17
N GLU A 119 -10.08 4.24 -5.05
CA GLU A 119 -10.80 5.30 -5.78
C GLU A 119 -11.39 6.34 -4.82
N ASN A 120 -12.00 5.84 -3.74
CA ASN A 120 -12.37 6.68 -2.61
C ASN A 120 -11.27 6.59 -1.52
N PRO A 121 -10.44 7.63 -1.36
CA PRO A 121 -9.27 7.59 -0.48
C PRO A 121 -9.64 7.54 1.01
N VAL A 122 -10.91 7.82 1.38
CA VAL A 122 -11.33 7.74 2.79
C VAL A 122 -11.68 6.34 3.26
N LEU A 123 -11.75 5.37 2.35
CA LEU A 123 -12.17 4.01 2.69
C LEU A 123 -11.10 3.25 3.45
N CYS A 124 -11.58 2.45 4.41
CA CYS A 124 -10.78 1.51 5.18
C CYS A 124 -11.37 0.10 5.06
N PHE A 125 -10.50 -0.89 4.94
CA PHE A 125 -10.87 -2.30 4.84
C PHE A 125 -10.02 -3.14 5.80
N SER A 126 -10.63 -4.20 6.32
CA SER A 126 -9.96 -5.30 7.02
C SER A 126 -9.94 -6.52 6.12
N VAL A 127 -8.81 -7.23 6.08
CA VAL A 127 -8.65 -8.50 5.37
C VAL A 127 -8.06 -9.52 6.33
N ASN A 128 -8.71 -10.68 6.40
CA ASN A 128 -8.25 -11.85 7.13
C ASN A 128 -8.65 -13.12 6.36
N LYS A 129 -8.54 -14.30 6.99
CA LYS A 129 -8.96 -15.58 6.36
C LYS A 129 -10.46 -15.69 6.07
N ASP A 130 -11.29 -14.96 6.81
CA ASP A 130 -12.75 -14.97 6.63
C ASP A 130 -13.20 -14.08 5.47
N GLY A 131 -12.31 -13.20 5.01
CA GLY A 131 -12.51 -12.38 3.82
C GLY A 131 -12.24 -10.90 4.06
N ILE A 132 -12.99 -10.06 3.35
CA ILE A 132 -12.80 -8.62 3.30
C ILE A 132 -14.00 -7.92 3.95
N ILE A 133 -13.74 -7.05 4.93
CA ILE A 133 -14.76 -6.27 5.61
C ILE A 133 -14.46 -4.78 5.45
N LYS A 134 -15.45 -4.00 5.02
CA LYS A 134 -15.35 -2.53 5.02
C LYS A 134 -15.53 -2.00 6.43
N LEU A 135 -14.57 -1.19 6.91
CA LEU A 135 -14.59 -0.59 8.24
C LEU A 135 -15.23 0.81 8.15
N ASN A 136 -16.54 0.91 8.38
CA ASN A 136 -17.28 2.18 8.21
C ASN A 136 -16.91 3.25 9.24
N ASP A 137 -16.44 2.84 10.42
CA ASP A 137 -16.07 3.74 11.52
C ASP A 137 -14.63 4.28 11.40
N LEU A 138 -13.82 3.72 10.50
CA LEU A 138 -12.47 4.19 10.22
C LEU A 138 -12.43 4.95 8.90
N LYS A 139 -11.68 6.06 8.87
CA LYS A 139 -11.50 6.89 7.67
C LYS A 139 -10.05 7.34 7.55
N SER A 140 -9.51 7.33 6.34
CA SER A 140 -8.22 7.97 6.02
C SER A 140 -8.46 9.36 5.45
N ASN A 141 -8.11 10.41 6.18
CA ASN A 141 -8.34 11.80 5.78
C ASN A 141 -7.05 12.64 5.84
N HIS A 142 -5.89 11.98 5.79
CA HIS A 142 -4.60 12.62 5.90
C HIS A 142 -4.03 12.95 4.52
N ASP A 143 -3.54 14.18 4.33
CA ASP A 143 -3.03 14.71 3.06
C ASP A 143 -1.51 14.52 2.85
N GLU A 144 -0.80 13.92 3.81
CA GLU A 144 0.67 13.79 3.71
C GLU A 144 1.09 12.56 2.89
N ALA A 145 1.83 12.75 1.80
CA ALA A 145 2.07 11.76 0.72
C ALA A 145 2.86 10.47 1.06
N ASP A 146 3.00 10.09 2.32
CA ASP A 146 3.81 8.95 2.74
C ASP A 146 2.98 7.68 3.01
N THR A 147 3.64 6.53 2.79
CA THR A 147 3.00 5.23 3.07
C THR A 147 3.39 4.90 4.49
N ARG A 148 2.41 4.78 5.38
CA ARG A 148 2.64 4.46 6.77
C ARG A 148 2.33 2.99 6.98
N VAL A 149 3.30 2.24 7.47
CA VAL A 149 3.08 0.86 7.90
C VAL A 149 3.18 0.84 9.40
N ILE A 150 2.07 0.52 10.05
CA ILE A 150 1.96 0.42 11.50
C ILE A 150 1.73 -1.06 11.83
N LEU A 151 2.55 -1.61 12.72
CA LEU A 151 2.46 -3.01 13.15
C LEU A 151 2.06 -3.07 14.63
N PRO A 152 0.76 -3.05 14.96
CA PRO A 152 0.33 -3.26 16.33
C PRO A 152 0.65 -4.68 16.78
N VAL A 153 1.54 -4.81 17.76
CA VAL A 153 1.70 -6.01 18.57
C VAL A 153 0.64 -5.94 19.66
N LEU A 154 -0.51 -6.59 19.43
CA LEU A 154 -1.45 -6.85 20.50
C LEU A 154 -0.92 -8.07 21.26
N TYR A 155 -0.29 -7.84 22.41
CA TYR A 155 -0.07 -8.90 23.37
C TYR A 155 -1.45 -9.23 23.95
N GLU A 156 -2.11 -10.27 23.44
CA GLU A 156 -3.25 -10.84 24.13
C GLU A 156 -2.73 -11.42 25.45
N TYR A 157 -2.85 -10.64 26.52
CA TYR A 157 -2.98 -11.24 27.83
C TYR A 157 -4.26 -12.08 27.75
N GLN A 158 -4.09 -13.38 27.52
CA GLN A 158 -5.05 -14.36 28.01
C GLN A 158 -5.20 -14.04 29.49
N ILE A 159 -6.30 -13.37 29.83
CA ILE A 159 -6.81 -13.40 31.19
C ILE A 159 -7.07 -14.88 31.42
N LEU A 160 -6.11 -15.51 32.11
CA LEU A 160 -6.36 -16.75 32.82
C LEU A 160 -7.53 -16.42 33.75
N ASP A 161 -8.74 -16.73 33.28
CA ASP A 161 -9.91 -16.95 34.13
C ASP A 161 -9.62 -18.19 34.98
N ASN A 162 -8.69 -18.02 35.92
CA ASN A 162 -8.71 -18.69 37.20
C ASN A 162 -9.69 -17.91 38.05
N LYS A 163 -10.96 -18.30 38.01
CA LYS A 163 -11.89 -18.28 39.14
C LYS A 163 -13.08 -19.18 38.90
#